data_AF-A0A524JQN1-F1
#
_entry.id   AF-A0A524JQN1-F1
#
_cell.length_a   1.000
_cell.length_b   1.000
_cell.length_c   1.000
_cell.angle_alpha   90.00
_cell.angle_beta   90.00
_cell.angle_gamma   90.00
#
_symmetry.space_group_name_H-M   'P 1'
#
loop_
_entity.id
_entity.type
_entity.pdbx_description
1 polymer ?
#
loop_
_entity_poly.entity_id
_entity_poly.type
_entity_poly.pdbx_seq_one_letter_code
_entity_poly.pdbx_strand_id
1 'polypeptide(L)'
;MNRKEWLEVGKQSLYFVLLVAGIALLIGVIDLVQGWSLESEKFIIMLGLWLLTASMFLGLSPFAMDSKQKGMEYLLTLPYSRRRLLLIKLVPRLAAIVVFYLVFVVLYGLLGNDAIGGGFTLFSLAYFALFFISYSLSVVHENFIVQSIWAGVALCGYMVLCLFICVLGFGWKFSMPSSWLGPRPWLDLNYDVSSLLTASVVFLLMAMPFLASFFLAFKKFDLKPAQAFNRRHLLIFVPLLLLAFAASLGVTYLVQKSYAYEESHSYFLANRQVLEKGWPGKLTLHEENRQRRLDTKRSFMWNWNVFETPGKLFLTACDVQDNSTVVIRLNLDDLAWDTVHRIPHNYLASNAFSVFRQYWQNLVFLQRSREEAEAVGRKPAVPMKNVRLELVVIDMNSKKSKIISYQIPPFPIRYYPVIFAHDEIDGRQFWLVGNQKANIYRFWEDGQAEDLGFSQKVPAYFGHLLFTSSAKSLAIRRLLANGSETVKEIDGEFQFGGFFQSRMDTGNAREIYGKRDKRIVRLDLNTLTMDDVGPERGQIFFISPGDFFYSEHEAWPPGHGNPDKWRKIYHLQDGKMVFLKQLDFQGPSFGHVWIEKSGITLRENGMTRIFAFPDLGELRFKGLD
;
A
#
# COMPACT_ATOMS: atom_id res chain seq x y z
N MET A 1 33.12 -31.28 27.72
CA MET A 1 32.02 -30.35 28.05
C MET A 1 31.20 -29.96 26.81
N ASN A 2 31.80 -29.34 25.78
CA ASN A 2 31.09 -28.94 24.54
C ASN A 2 30.24 -30.08 23.91
N ARG A 3 30.83 -31.26 23.67
CA ARG A 3 30.10 -32.43 23.12
C ARG A 3 28.89 -32.86 23.97
N LYS A 4 28.95 -32.72 25.30
CA LYS A 4 27.85 -33.08 26.20
C LYS A 4 26.67 -32.12 26.03
N GLU A 5 26.94 -30.82 25.95
CA GLU A 5 25.92 -29.78 25.73
C GLU A 5 25.24 -29.96 24.36
N TRP A 6 26.00 -30.24 23.29
CA TRP A 6 25.41 -30.56 21.98
C TRP A 6 24.52 -31.79 22.00
N LEU A 7 24.91 -32.84 22.72
CA LEU A 7 24.08 -34.05 22.87
C LEU A 7 22.81 -33.78 23.68
N GLU A 8 22.91 -32.96 24.73
CA GLU A 8 21.75 -32.58 25.54
C GLU A 8 20.75 -31.74 24.74
N VAL A 9 21.23 -30.72 24.03
CA VAL A 9 20.39 -29.92 23.13
C VAL A 9 19.79 -30.79 22.04
N GLY A 10 20.57 -31.71 21.45
CA GLY A 10 20.05 -32.68 20.47
C GLY A 10 18.92 -33.53 21.02
N LYS A 11 19.00 -33.99 22.28
CA LYS A 11 17.91 -34.71 22.95
C LYS A 11 16.70 -33.82 23.18
N GLN A 12 16.88 -32.60 23.68
CA GLN A 12 15.80 -31.62 23.88
C GLN A 12 15.08 -31.29 22.56
N SER A 13 15.86 -31.07 21.49
CA SER A 13 15.35 -30.85 20.14
C SER A 13 14.60 -32.06 19.59
N LEU A 14 15.06 -33.28 19.85
CA LEU A 14 14.37 -34.50 19.42
C LEU A 14 12.99 -34.64 20.10
N TYR A 15 12.91 -34.39 21.41
CA TYR A 15 11.61 -34.36 22.11
C TYR A 15 10.67 -33.31 21.50
N PHE A 16 11.22 -32.15 21.11
CA PHE A 16 10.46 -31.12 20.42
C PHE A 16 9.90 -31.59 19.07
N VAL A 17 10.74 -32.21 18.24
CA VAL A 17 10.34 -32.74 16.93
C VAL A 17 9.28 -33.83 17.06
N LEU A 18 9.46 -34.76 18.00
CA LEU A 18 8.49 -35.83 18.25
C LEU A 18 7.14 -35.27 18.69
N LEU A 19 7.14 -34.22 19.51
CA LEU A 19 5.91 -33.59 19.98
C LEU A 19 5.21 -32.82 18.87
N VAL A 20 5.95 -32.11 18.00
CA VAL A 20 5.39 -31.49 16.78
C VAL A 20 4.75 -32.55 15.88
N ALA A 21 5.45 -33.66 15.63
CA ALA A 21 4.92 -34.75 14.82
C ALA A 21 3.64 -35.34 15.45
N GLY A 22 3.60 -35.48 16.78
CA GLY A 22 2.42 -35.91 17.51
C GLY A 22 1.23 -34.95 17.37
N ILE A 23 1.47 -33.63 17.47
CA ILE A 23 0.43 -32.60 17.26
C ILE A 23 -0.06 -32.62 15.81
N ALA A 24 0.85 -32.71 14.83
CA ALA A 24 0.51 -32.78 13.42
C ALA A 24 -0.40 -33.99 13.12
N LEU A 25 -0.05 -35.14 13.69
CA LEU A 25 -0.82 -36.37 13.57
C LEU A 25 -2.19 -36.23 14.24
N LEU A 26 -2.27 -35.63 15.43
CA LEU A 26 -3.52 -35.37 16.13
C LEU A 26 -4.45 -34.45 15.33
N ILE A 27 -3.92 -33.37 14.74
CA ILE A 27 -4.68 -32.47 13.86
C ILE A 27 -5.18 -33.25 12.64
N GLY A 28 -4.31 -34.02 11.98
CA GLY A 28 -4.70 -34.85 10.85
C GLY A 28 -5.81 -35.85 11.18
N VAL A 29 -5.79 -36.45 12.38
CA VAL A 29 -6.86 -37.35 12.84
C VAL A 29 -8.15 -36.59 13.12
N ILE A 30 -8.10 -35.41 13.75
CA ILE A 30 -9.29 -34.58 14.02
C ILE A 30 -9.94 -34.14 12.71
N ASP A 31 -9.15 -33.64 11.76
CA ASP A 31 -9.63 -33.19 10.45
C ASP A 31 -10.22 -34.37 9.66
N LEU A 32 -9.59 -35.55 9.72
CA LEU A 32 -10.11 -36.78 9.11
C LEU A 32 -11.46 -37.22 9.71
N VAL A 33 -11.59 -37.16 11.03
CA VAL A 33 -12.85 -37.50 11.74
C VAL A 33 -13.97 -36.49 11.43
N GLN A 34 -13.62 -35.22 11.24
CA GLN A 34 -14.57 -34.15 10.93
C GLN A 34 -14.87 -34.00 9.43
N GLY A 35 -14.22 -34.79 8.56
CA GLY A 35 -14.38 -34.71 7.11
C GLY A 35 -13.84 -33.41 6.51
N TRP A 36 -12.93 -32.73 7.23
CA TRP A 36 -12.33 -31.48 6.79
C TRP A 36 -11.01 -31.76 6.06
N SER A 37 -10.72 -30.98 5.03
CA SER A 37 -9.39 -30.97 4.43
C SER A 37 -8.39 -30.34 5.40
N LEU A 38 -7.19 -30.93 5.53
CA LEU A 38 -6.07 -30.37 6.26
C LEU A 38 -5.75 -28.96 5.72
N GLU A 39 -6.25 -27.93 6.41
CA GLU A 39 -5.95 -26.55 6.07
C GLU A 39 -4.52 -26.25 6.51
N SER A 40 -3.64 -26.00 5.54
CA SER A 40 -2.22 -25.72 5.77
C SER A 40 -2.00 -24.55 6.74
N GLU A 41 -2.94 -23.60 6.80
CA GLU A 41 -2.90 -22.45 7.70
C GLU A 41 -2.91 -22.83 9.18
N LYS A 42 -3.81 -23.75 9.57
CA LYS A 42 -3.95 -24.22 10.97
C LYS A 42 -2.67 -24.89 11.46
N PHE A 43 -2.05 -25.68 10.59
CA PHE A 43 -0.79 -26.36 10.89
C PHE A 43 0.34 -25.35 11.14
N ILE A 44 0.50 -24.34 10.29
CA ILE A 44 1.57 -23.34 10.43
C ILE A 44 1.37 -22.49 11.70
N ILE A 45 0.13 -22.09 12.04
CA ILE A 45 -0.16 -21.32 13.27
C ILE A 45 0.23 -22.14 14.51
N MET A 46 -0.18 -23.40 14.56
CA MET A 46 0.14 -24.30 15.67
C MET A 46 1.64 -24.56 15.79
N LEU A 47 2.32 -24.76 14.66
CA LEU A 47 3.77 -24.89 14.60
C LEU A 47 4.46 -23.62 15.14
N GLY A 48 3.97 -22.44 14.77
CA GLY A 48 4.46 -21.16 15.30
C GLY A 48 4.33 -21.05 16.82
N LEU A 49 3.15 -21.30 17.38
CA LEU A 49 2.94 -21.29 18.84
C LEU A 49 3.87 -22.28 19.57
N TRP A 50 4.08 -23.45 18.97
CA TRP A 50 4.96 -24.45 19.52
C TRP A 50 6.43 -24.02 19.48
N LEU A 51 6.87 -23.40 18.39
CA LEU A 51 8.21 -22.82 18.28
C LEU A 51 8.45 -21.73 19.32
N LEU A 52 7.47 -20.86 19.61
CA LEU A 52 7.60 -19.89 20.71
C LEU A 52 7.88 -20.59 22.04
N THR A 53 7.14 -21.66 22.34
CA THR A 53 7.36 -22.47 23.55
C THR A 53 8.76 -23.11 23.55
N ALA A 54 9.22 -23.58 22.38
CA ALA A 54 10.57 -24.11 22.18
C ALA A 54 11.66 -23.08 22.49
N SER A 55 11.48 -21.86 21.99
CA SER A 55 12.43 -20.76 22.19
C SER A 55 12.60 -20.44 23.66
N MET A 56 11.50 -20.40 24.40
CA MET A 56 11.50 -20.18 25.84
C MET A 56 12.19 -21.33 26.58
N PHE A 57 11.84 -22.59 26.26
CA PHE A 57 12.38 -23.76 26.93
C PHE A 57 13.90 -23.89 26.72
N LEU A 58 14.36 -23.74 25.48
CA LEU A 58 15.80 -23.74 25.15
C LEU A 58 16.53 -22.55 25.77
N GLY A 59 15.86 -21.40 25.92
CA GLY A 59 16.40 -20.27 26.67
C GLY A 59 16.57 -20.56 28.16
N LEU A 60 15.62 -21.25 28.80
CA LEU A 60 15.64 -21.55 30.24
C LEU A 60 16.48 -22.78 30.62
N SER A 61 16.70 -23.71 29.69
CA SER A 61 17.44 -24.95 29.96
C SER A 61 18.95 -24.86 30.31
N PRO A 62 19.73 -23.80 29.99
CA PRO A 62 21.18 -23.79 30.17
C PRO A 62 21.66 -24.06 31.60
N PHE A 63 20.90 -23.63 32.60
CA PHE A 63 21.28 -23.72 34.01
C PHE A 63 20.25 -24.44 34.88
N ALA A 64 19.14 -24.92 34.30
CA ALA A 64 18.06 -25.55 35.04
C ALA A 64 18.46 -26.88 35.71
N MET A 65 19.38 -27.63 35.10
CA MET A 65 19.92 -28.86 35.70
C MET A 65 21.05 -28.57 36.70
N ASP A 66 21.85 -27.54 36.45
CA ASP A 66 22.99 -27.16 37.28
C ASP A 66 22.56 -26.45 38.57
N SER A 67 21.40 -25.79 38.58
CA SER A 67 20.85 -25.10 39.77
C SER A 67 20.46 -26.09 40.88
N LYS A 68 19.80 -27.21 40.53
CA LYS A 68 19.35 -28.22 41.50
C LYS A 68 20.49 -28.95 42.24
N GLN A 69 21.70 -28.95 41.70
CA GLN A 69 22.83 -29.73 42.23
C GLN A 69 23.96 -28.86 42.79
N LYS A 70 23.77 -27.54 42.97
CA LYS A 70 24.86 -26.58 43.17
C LYS A 70 25.97 -26.69 42.09
N GLY A 71 25.64 -27.25 40.94
CA GLY A 71 26.56 -27.45 39.82
C GLY A 71 27.09 -26.12 39.27
N MET A 72 26.38 -25.01 39.52
CA MET A 72 26.85 -23.66 39.23
C MET A 72 28.14 -23.30 40.01
N GLU A 73 28.25 -23.69 41.28
CA GLU A 73 29.46 -23.47 42.10
C GLU A 73 30.63 -24.30 41.54
N TYR A 74 30.35 -25.53 41.10
CA TYR A 74 31.33 -26.41 40.46
C TYR A 74 31.76 -25.92 39.06
N LEU A 75 30.84 -25.36 38.27
CA LEU A 75 31.17 -24.77 36.96
C LEU A 75 32.13 -23.58 37.09
N LEU A 76 32.09 -22.87 38.23
CA LEU A 76 32.97 -21.75 38.54
C LEU A 76 34.37 -22.18 39.00
N THR A 77 34.57 -23.44 39.42
CA THR A 77 35.90 -23.98 39.78
C THR A 77 36.67 -24.55 38.60
N LEU A 78 36.03 -24.73 37.45
CA LEU A 78 36.69 -25.25 36.24
C LEU A 78 37.70 -24.25 35.67
N PRO A 79 38.81 -24.71 35.05
CA PRO A 79 39.86 -23.87 34.47
C PRO A 79 39.45 -23.27 33.10
N TYR A 80 38.18 -22.90 32.95
CA TYR A 80 37.66 -22.24 31.76
C TYR A 80 37.31 -20.79 32.09
N SER A 81 37.57 -19.88 31.15
CA SER A 81 37.07 -18.52 31.29
C SER A 81 35.53 -18.53 31.28
N ARG A 82 34.92 -17.70 32.11
CA ARG A 82 33.45 -17.60 32.25
C ARG A 82 32.75 -17.32 30.91
N ARG A 83 33.40 -16.52 30.05
CA ARG A 83 32.95 -16.26 28.68
C ARG A 83 32.90 -17.53 27.83
N ARG A 84 33.92 -18.39 27.96
CA ARG A 84 33.99 -19.67 27.24
C ARG A 84 32.92 -20.64 27.74
N LEU A 85 32.66 -20.68 29.05
CA LEU A 85 31.57 -21.47 29.64
C LEU A 85 30.19 -21.04 29.11
N LEU A 86 29.93 -19.73 29.06
CA LEU A 86 28.72 -19.18 28.45
C LEU A 86 28.58 -19.58 27.00
N LEU A 87 29.62 -19.40 26.19
CA LEU A 87 29.57 -19.75 24.77
C LEU A 87 29.32 -21.24 24.56
N ILE A 88 29.91 -22.10 25.39
CA ILE A 88 29.67 -23.55 25.36
C ILE A 88 28.18 -23.89 25.62
N LYS A 89 27.49 -23.11 26.46
CA LYS A 89 26.06 -23.31 26.74
C LYS A 89 25.15 -22.59 25.74
N LEU A 90 25.51 -21.39 25.28
CA LEU A 90 24.70 -20.58 24.37
C LEU A 90 24.70 -21.11 22.94
N VAL A 91 25.89 -21.42 22.39
CA VAL A 91 26.06 -21.72 20.96
C VAL A 91 25.23 -22.92 20.51
N PRO A 92 25.22 -24.08 21.22
CA PRO A 92 24.41 -25.22 20.79
C PRO A 92 22.91 -24.92 20.76
N ARG A 93 22.42 -24.13 21.73
CA ARG A 93 21.01 -23.75 21.86
C ARG A 93 20.61 -22.74 20.78
N LEU A 94 21.44 -21.72 20.55
CA LEU A 94 21.24 -20.76 19.47
C LEU A 94 21.24 -21.46 18.10
N ALA A 95 22.13 -22.43 17.88
CA ALA A 95 22.14 -23.23 16.65
C ALA A 95 20.83 -23.99 16.46
N ALA A 96 20.29 -24.62 17.51
CA ALA A 96 18.99 -25.30 17.45
C ALA A 96 17.84 -24.35 17.10
N ILE A 97 17.81 -23.17 17.73
CA ILE A 97 16.83 -22.10 17.46
C ILE A 97 16.89 -21.65 16.00
N VAL A 98 18.10 -21.41 15.47
CA VAL A 98 18.29 -21.01 14.07
C VAL A 98 17.84 -22.12 13.12
N VAL A 99 18.17 -23.38 13.40
CA VAL A 99 17.74 -24.52 12.56
C VAL A 99 16.23 -24.65 12.55
N PHE A 100 15.57 -24.60 13.71
CA PHE A 100 14.10 -24.68 13.77
C PHE A 100 13.43 -23.52 13.07
N TYR A 101 13.99 -22.31 13.19
CA TYR A 101 13.51 -21.16 12.44
C TYR A 101 13.65 -21.35 10.93
N LEU A 102 14.80 -21.82 10.43
CA LEU A 102 15.00 -22.07 9.00
C LEU A 102 14.03 -23.12 8.46
N VAL A 103 13.81 -24.20 9.21
CA VAL A 103 12.81 -25.23 8.86
C VAL A 103 11.41 -24.60 8.79
N PHE A 104 11.06 -23.75 9.74
CA PHE A 104 9.79 -23.01 9.71
C PHE A 104 9.69 -22.10 8.48
N VAL A 105 10.73 -21.35 8.13
CA VAL A 105 10.74 -20.49 6.94
C VAL A 105 10.53 -21.31 5.66
N VAL A 106 11.20 -22.45 5.54
CA VAL A 106 11.03 -23.36 4.39
C VAL A 106 9.61 -23.91 4.34
N LEU A 107 9.07 -24.39 5.47
CA LEU A 107 7.70 -24.90 5.53
C LEU A 107 6.66 -23.81 5.23
N TYR A 108 6.88 -22.60 5.73
CA TYR A 108 6.03 -21.45 5.46
C TYR A 108 6.01 -21.11 3.96
N GLY A 109 7.18 -21.00 3.33
CA GLY A 109 7.28 -20.74 1.88
C GLY A 109 6.69 -21.84 1.01
N LEU A 110 6.67 -23.09 1.48
CA LEU A 110 6.08 -24.22 0.76
C LEU A 110 4.56 -24.36 0.96
N LEU A 111 4.03 -24.02 2.15
CA LEU A 111 2.67 -24.38 2.57
C LEU A 111 1.68 -23.21 2.69
N GLY A 112 2.11 -21.95 2.65
CA GLY A 112 1.15 -20.85 2.67
C GLY A 112 1.74 -19.45 2.60
N ASN A 113 1.39 -18.73 1.52
CA ASN A 113 1.73 -17.32 1.32
C ASN A 113 0.69 -16.36 1.97
N ASP A 114 -0.53 -16.84 2.27
CA ASP A 114 -1.66 -15.96 2.66
C ASP A 114 -1.92 -15.92 4.19
N ALA A 115 -1.64 -17.01 4.93
CA ALA A 115 -2.08 -17.16 6.33
C ALA A 115 -1.38 -16.26 7.36
N ILE A 116 -0.11 -15.91 7.12
CA ILE A 116 0.74 -15.22 8.12
C ILE A 116 1.48 -14.04 7.51
N GLY A 117 1.09 -13.57 6.31
CA GLY A 117 1.81 -12.50 5.62
C GLY A 117 2.25 -11.40 6.60
N GLY A 118 1.30 -10.75 7.29
CA GLY A 118 1.64 -9.67 8.23
C GLY A 118 2.21 -10.10 9.58
N GLY A 119 2.08 -11.38 9.94
CA GLY A 119 2.51 -11.92 11.22
C GLY A 119 3.90 -12.57 11.21
N PHE A 120 4.48 -12.88 10.05
CA PHE A 120 5.73 -13.66 9.96
C PHE A 120 6.90 -12.90 10.57
N THR A 121 6.97 -11.60 10.31
CA THR A 121 7.94 -10.68 10.90
C THR A 121 7.77 -10.62 12.41
N LEU A 122 6.55 -10.35 12.89
CA LEU A 122 6.24 -10.27 14.30
C LEU A 122 6.58 -11.58 15.03
N PHE A 123 6.30 -12.72 14.41
CA PHE A 123 6.65 -14.04 14.90
C PHE A 123 8.17 -14.21 14.99
N SER A 124 8.90 -13.93 13.92
CA SER A 124 10.36 -14.03 13.88
C SER A 124 10.99 -13.19 15.00
N LEU A 125 10.49 -11.95 15.15
CA LEU A 125 10.88 -11.06 16.22
C LEU A 125 10.57 -11.66 17.60
N ALA A 126 9.31 -12.03 17.88
CA ALA A 126 8.93 -12.60 19.17
C ALA A 126 9.72 -13.88 19.52
N TYR A 127 9.99 -14.74 18.53
CA TYR A 127 10.73 -15.98 18.68
C TYR A 127 12.16 -15.77 19.16
N PHE A 128 12.91 -14.87 18.51
CA PHE A 128 14.29 -14.58 18.94
C PHE A 128 14.34 -13.77 20.24
N ALA A 129 13.43 -12.81 20.46
CA ALA A 129 13.36 -12.06 21.72
C ALA A 129 13.11 -13.00 22.90
N LEU A 130 12.13 -13.89 22.76
CA LEU A 130 11.76 -14.83 23.82
C LEU A 130 12.94 -15.72 24.19
N PHE A 131 13.67 -16.26 23.20
CA PHE A 131 14.90 -17.01 23.48
C PHE A 131 15.92 -16.20 24.30
N PHE A 132 16.25 -14.97 23.88
CA PHE A 132 17.26 -14.17 24.58
C PHE A 132 16.82 -13.70 25.97
N ILE A 133 15.55 -13.33 26.12
CA ILE A 133 14.95 -12.96 27.42
C ILE A 133 14.99 -14.16 28.36
N SER A 134 14.54 -15.32 27.91
CA SER A 134 14.57 -16.57 28.67
C SER A 134 16.00 -16.98 29.04
N TYR A 135 16.93 -16.91 28.09
CA TYR A 135 18.35 -17.16 28.34
C TYR A 135 18.93 -16.23 29.41
N SER A 136 18.52 -14.96 29.39
CA SER A 136 18.98 -13.99 30.38
C SER A 136 18.41 -14.26 31.78
N LEU A 137 17.16 -14.71 31.88
CA LEU A 137 16.48 -15.01 33.14
C LEU A 137 16.90 -16.35 33.75
N SER A 138 17.44 -17.27 32.94
CA SER A 138 17.86 -18.62 33.36
C SER A 138 18.87 -18.61 34.51
N VAL A 139 19.58 -17.51 34.72
CA VAL A 139 20.62 -17.34 35.75
C VAL A 139 20.08 -16.88 37.12
N VAL A 140 18.84 -16.37 37.19
CA VAL A 140 18.36 -15.58 38.34
C VAL A 140 17.59 -16.40 39.38
N HIS A 141 16.83 -17.43 38.96
CA HIS A 141 15.93 -18.16 39.84
C HIS A 141 16.01 -19.68 39.61
N GLU A 142 15.76 -20.46 40.66
CA GLU A 142 15.77 -21.93 40.56
C GLU A 142 14.43 -22.51 40.07
N ASN A 143 13.35 -21.72 40.15
CA ASN A 143 12.00 -22.16 39.79
C ASN A 143 11.68 -21.85 38.33
N PHE A 144 11.63 -22.90 37.52
CA PHE A 144 11.31 -22.84 36.09
C PHE A 144 9.95 -22.18 35.78
N ILE A 145 8.92 -22.42 36.59
CA ILE A 145 7.58 -21.85 36.39
C ILE A 145 7.65 -20.33 36.55
N VAL A 146 8.30 -19.87 37.61
CA VAL A 146 8.47 -18.45 37.90
C VAL A 146 9.27 -17.76 36.79
N GLN A 147 10.35 -18.39 36.31
CA GLN A 147 11.13 -17.86 35.19
C GLN A 147 10.35 -17.79 33.88
N SER A 148 9.51 -18.79 33.59
CA SER A 148 8.67 -18.81 32.39
C SER A 148 7.65 -17.68 32.41
N ILE A 149 6.99 -17.46 33.57
CA ILE A 149 6.05 -16.34 33.75
C ILE A 149 6.77 -15.01 33.55
N TRP A 150 7.93 -14.81 34.17
CA TRP A 150 8.70 -13.57 34.02
C TRP A 150 9.23 -13.36 32.60
N ALA A 151 9.62 -14.42 31.89
CA ALA A 151 10.02 -14.32 30.49
C ALA A 151 8.86 -13.88 29.60
N GLY A 152 7.65 -14.41 29.84
CA GLY A 152 6.43 -13.97 29.16
C GLY A 152 6.12 -12.49 29.45
N VAL A 153 6.15 -12.08 30.71
CA VAL A 153 5.91 -10.67 31.11
C VAL A 153 6.95 -9.73 30.48
N ALA A 154 8.22 -10.12 30.49
CA ALA A 154 9.30 -9.35 29.89
C ALA A 154 9.16 -9.27 28.37
N LEU A 155 8.76 -10.35 27.69
CA LEU A 155 8.45 -10.33 26.26
C LEU A 155 7.30 -9.35 25.98
N CYS A 156 6.21 -9.41 26.74
CA CYS A 156 5.09 -8.48 26.57
C CYS A 156 5.54 -7.02 26.72
N GLY A 157 6.31 -6.70 27.77
CA GLY A 157 6.85 -5.35 27.97
C GLY A 157 7.80 -4.91 26.85
N TYR A 158 8.65 -5.83 26.38
CA TYR A 158 9.55 -5.60 25.25
C TYR A 158 8.79 -5.30 23.95
N MET A 159 7.75 -6.09 23.65
CA MET A 159 6.92 -5.89 22.46
C MET A 159 6.13 -4.58 22.52
N VAL A 160 5.60 -4.23 23.69
CA VAL A 160 4.94 -2.93 23.92
C VAL A 160 5.92 -1.77 23.70
N LEU A 161 7.16 -1.89 24.18
CA LEU A 161 8.18 -0.87 24.00
C LEU A 161 8.59 -0.70 22.53
N CYS A 162 8.78 -1.81 21.80
CA CYS A 162 9.06 -1.76 20.37
C CYS A 162 7.90 -1.13 19.60
N LEU A 163 6.65 -1.51 19.90
CA LEU A 163 5.46 -0.89 19.34
C LEU A 163 5.45 0.61 19.63
N PHE A 164 5.72 1.01 20.87
CA PHE A 164 5.72 2.41 21.28
C PHE A 164 6.78 3.23 20.52
N ILE A 165 7.97 2.68 20.29
CA ILE A 165 9.02 3.34 19.49
C ILE A 165 8.58 3.52 18.04
N CYS A 166 8.06 2.46 17.42
CA CYS A 166 7.54 2.54 16.06
C CYS A 166 6.46 3.62 15.98
N VAL A 167 5.48 3.56 16.88
CA VAL A 167 4.36 4.49 16.98
C VAL A 167 4.81 5.93 17.21
N LEU A 168 5.76 6.18 18.11
CA LEU A 168 6.32 7.51 18.34
C LEU A 168 7.10 8.02 17.11
N GLY A 169 7.85 7.15 16.44
CA GLY A 169 8.49 7.49 15.18
C GLY A 169 7.47 7.93 14.13
N PHE A 170 6.42 7.14 13.92
CA PHE A 170 5.30 7.49 13.02
C PHE A 170 4.58 8.77 13.45
N GLY A 171 4.31 8.94 14.74
CA GLY A 171 3.61 10.12 15.27
C GLY A 171 4.41 11.41 15.16
N TRP A 172 5.73 11.37 15.40
CA TRP A 172 6.60 12.54 15.42
C TRP A 172 6.69 13.20 14.04
N LYS A 173 6.80 12.41 12.97
CA LYS A 173 6.86 12.99 11.62
C LYS A 173 5.49 13.42 11.11
N PHE A 174 4.44 12.64 11.40
CA PHE A 174 3.22 12.72 10.62
C PHE A 174 2.07 13.56 11.23
N SER A 175 2.24 14.09 12.45
CA SER A 175 1.12 14.67 13.23
C SER A 175 -0.11 13.75 13.19
N MET A 176 0.14 12.43 13.24
CA MET A 176 -0.88 11.42 13.00
C MET A 176 -1.96 11.49 14.09
N PRO A 177 -3.24 11.35 13.72
CA PRO A 177 -4.34 11.26 14.68
C PRO A 177 -4.11 10.08 15.61
N SER A 178 -4.55 10.22 16.86
CA SER A 178 -4.49 9.14 17.86
C SER A 178 -5.20 7.86 17.41
N SER A 179 -6.17 7.96 16.49
CA SER A 179 -6.88 6.82 15.89
C SER A 179 -6.02 5.93 14.99
N TRP A 180 -4.88 6.42 14.50
CA TRP A 180 -3.89 5.63 13.74
C TRP A 180 -2.85 4.94 14.64
N LEU A 181 -2.86 5.23 15.95
CA LEU A 181 -2.03 4.56 16.96
C LEU A 181 -2.54 3.15 17.32
N GLY A 182 -3.61 2.67 16.66
CA GLY A 182 -4.06 1.27 16.79
C GLY A 182 -3.01 0.29 16.26
N PRO A 183 -3.15 -1.03 16.47
CA PRO A 183 -2.18 -2.05 16.04
C PRO A 183 -2.00 -2.21 14.52
N ARG A 184 -2.60 -1.32 13.70
CA ARG A 184 -2.47 -1.28 12.24
C ARG A 184 -1.03 -1.26 11.70
N PRO A 185 -0.06 -0.54 12.30
CA PRO A 185 1.32 -0.54 11.82
C PRO A 185 1.90 -1.96 11.70
N TRP A 186 1.50 -2.89 12.58
CA TRP A 186 1.97 -4.28 12.51
C TRP A 186 1.33 -5.08 11.38
N LEU A 187 0.06 -4.83 11.08
CA LEU A 187 -0.63 -5.47 9.95
C LEU A 187 -0.07 -4.99 8.61
N ASP A 188 0.39 -3.73 8.57
CA ASP A 188 0.90 -3.08 7.36
C ASP A 188 2.44 -3.23 7.19
N LEU A 189 3.18 -3.78 8.17
CA LEU A 189 4.61 -4.14 8.05
C LEU A 189 4.88 -5.15 6.91
N ASN A 190 3.83 -5.76 6.40
CA ASN A 190 3.88 -6.81 5.40
C ASN A 190 4.14 -6.32 3.96
N TYR A 191 3.95 -5.03 3.70
CA TYR A 191 3.83 -4.58 2.31
C TYR A 191 5.14 -4.17 1.65
N ASP A 192 6.22 -3.91 2.40
CA ASP A 192 7.51 -3.53 1.79
C ASP A 192 8.74 -3.78 2.68
N VAL A 193 9.80 -4.29 2.02
CA VAL A 193 11.12 -4.67 2.53
C VAL A 193 11.75 -3.60 3.42
N SER A 194 11.55 -2.32 3.11
CA SER A 194 12.15 -1.22 3.87
C SER A 194 11.55 -1.08 5.28
N SER A 195 10.24 -1.27 5.41
CA SER A 195 9.55 -1.26 6.71
C SER A 195 9.94 -2.48 7.55
N LEU A 196 10.09 -3.63 6.90
CA LEU A 196 10.59 -4.87 7.51
C LEU A 196 12.01 -4.71 8.08
N LEU A 197 12.91 -4.11 7.28
CA LEU A 197 14.31 -3.89 7.66
C LEU A 197 14.39 -2.90 8.83
N THR A 198 13.57 -1.85 8.83
CA THR A 198 13.44 -0.91 9.95
C THR A 198 13.02 -1.59 11.24
N ALA A 199 11.93 -2.37 11.19
CA ALA A 199 11.43 -3.10 12.36
C ALA A 199 12.48 -4.08 12.91
N SER A 200 13.20 -4.76 12.00
CA SER A 200 14.28 -5.67 12.36
C SER A 200 15.45 -4.95 13.05
N VAL A 201 15.85 -3.77 12.56
CA VAL A 201 16.91 -2.96 13.16
C VAL A 201 16.49 -2.39 14.51
N VAL A 202 15.28 -1.82 14.62
CA VAL A 202 14.73 -1.31 15.89
C VAL A 202 14.72 -2.42 16.93
N PHE A 203 14.27 -3.60 16.55
CA PHE A 203 14.25 -4.77 17.42
C PHE A 203 15.67 -5.18 17.86
N LEU A 204 16.62 -5.30 16.93
CA LEU A 204 18.00 -5.65 17.27
C LEU A 204 18.63 -4.62 18.23
N LEU A 205 18.41 -3.33 17.99
CA LEU A 205 18.89 -2.26 18.87
C LEU A 205 18.28 -2.36 20.27
N MET A 206 16.99 -2.65 20.37
CA MET A 206 16.29 -2.80 21.66
C MET A 206 16.64 -4.09 22.41
N ALA A 207 17.13 -5.11 21.73
CA ALA A 207 17.65 -6.33 22.35
C ALA A 207 19.07 -6.17 22.93
N MET A 208 19.88 -5.23 22.41
CA MET A 208 21.27 -5.01 22.84
C MET A 208 21.45 -4.72 24.34
N PRO A 209 20.61 -3.91 25.01
CA PRO A 209 20.70 -3.69 26.46
C PRO A 209 20.56 -4.98 27.28
N PHE A 210 19.69 -5.89 26.87
CA PHE A 210 19.50 -7.19 27.53
C PHE A 210 20.74 -8.07 27.37
N LEU A 211 21.27 -8.19 26.15
CA LEU A 211 22.49 -8.94 25.87
C LEU A 211 23.69 -8.36 26.63
N ALA A 212 23.87 -7.04 26.60
CA ALA A 212 24.97 -6.36 27.28
C ALA A 212 24.89 -6.54 28.80
N SER A 213 23.70 -6.37 29.39
CA SER A 213 23.47 -6.59 30.82
C SER A 213 23.77 -8.04 31.22
N PHE A 214 23.32 -9.00 30.43
CA PHE A 214 23.60 -10.42 30.64
C PHE A 214 25.11 -10.74 30.62
N PHE A 215 25.84 -10.26 29.61
CA PHE A 215 27.28 -10.50 29.50
C PHE A 215 28.07 -9.81 30.64
N LEU A 216 27.64 -8.63 31.08
CA LEU A 216 28.25 -7.92 32.20
C LEU A 216 27.99 -8.62 33.54
N ALA A 217 26.78 -9.13 33.74
CA ALA A 217 26.42 -9.90 34.93
C ALA A 217 27.28 -11.16 35.04
N PHE A 218 27.45 -11.90 33.95
CA PHE A 218 28.21 -13.14 33.95
C PHE A 218 29.73 -12.94 34.08
N LYS A 219 30.27 -11.79 33.65
CA LYS A 219 31.69 -11.46 33.85
C LYS A 219 32.05 -11.36 35.35
N LYS A 220 31.10 -10.94 36.20
CA LYS A 220 31.35 -10.53 37.59
C LYS A 220 30.77 -11.43 38.69
N PHE A 221 30.28 -12.64 38.39
CA PHE A 221 29.80 -13.59 39.41
C PHE A 221 30.89 -13.91 40.44
N ASP A 222 30.87 -13.22 41.57
CA ASP A 222 31.45 -13.61 42.84
C ASP A 222 30.26 -13.62 43.81
N LEU A 223 30.09 -14.70 44.55
CA LEU A 223 28.93 -15.03 45.40
C LEU A 223 28.73 -14.02 46.56
N LYS A 224 28.42 -12.76 46.26
CA LYS A 224 28.00 -11.75 47.25
C LYS A 224 26.58 -11.26 46.95
N PRO A 225 25.81 -10.92 47.99
CA PRO A 225 24.35 -10.84 47.93
C PRO A 225 23.87 -9.86 46.86
N ALA A 226 22.80 -10.28 46.18
CA ALA A 226 22.21 -9.68 44.98
C ALA A 226 21.86 -8.18 45.05
N GLN A 227 21.83 -7.57 46.24
CA GLN A 227 21.36 -6.18 46.42
C GLN A 227 22.31 -5.12 45.86
N ALA A 228 23.62 -5.21 46.10
CA ALA A 228 24.60 -4.24 45.54
C ALA A 228 24.83 -4.46 44.03
N PHE A 229 24.59 -5.68 43.57
CA PHE A 229 24.71 -6.11 42.18
C PHE A 229 23.60 -5.48 41.31
N ASN A 230 22.37 -5.41 41.82
CA ASN A 230 21.22 -4.81 41.13
C ASN A 230 21.39 -3.30 40.87
N ARG A 231 21.93 -2.52 41.82
CA ARG A 231 22.05 -1.06 41.66
C ARG A 231 23.04 -0.66 40.55
N ARG A 232 24.19 -1.34 40.45
CA ARG A 232 25.20 -1.06 39.41
C ARG A 232 24.76 -1.54 38.02
N HIS A 233 24.00 -2.62 37.93
CA HIS A 233 23.43 -3.09 36.64
C HIS A 233 22.35 -2.14 36.15
N LEU A 234 21.48 -1.67 37.05
CA LEU A 234 20.47 -0.69 36.71
C LEU A 234 21.11 0.63 36.21
N LEU A 235 22.22 1.05 36.82
CA LEU A 235 23.01 2.22 36.37
C LEU A 235 23.67 2.06 34.98
N ILE A 236 23.83 0.84 34.46
CA ILE A 236 24.41 0.60 33.12
C ILE A 236 23.31 0.27 32.11
N PHE A 237 22.32 -0.52 32.53
CA PHE A 237 21.18 -0.93 31.72
C PHE A 237 20.32 0.26 31.32
N VAL A 238 19.99 1.15 32.26
CA VAL A 238 19.12 2.31 31.96
C VAL A 238 19.75 3.23 30.90
N PRO A 239 21.03 3.65 31.00
CA PRO A 239 21.66 4.44 29.94
C PRO A 239 21.73 3.71 28.58
N LEU A 240 22.03 2.40 28.57
CA LEU A 240 22.06 1.62 27.33
C LEU A 240 20.67 1.50 26.70
N LEU A 241 19.62 1.34 27.51
CA LEU A 241 18.24 1.30 27.06
C LEU A 241 17.82 2.67 26.48
N LEU A 242 18.19 3.77 27.13
CA LEU A 242 17.92 5.12 26.63
C LEU A 242 18.66 5.41 25.32
N LEU A 243 19.91 4.96 25.20
CA LEU A 243 20.69 5.09 23.96
C LEU A 243 20.08 4.24 22.83
N ALA A 244 19.71 2.98 23.12
CA ALA A 244 19.05 2.10 22.16
C ALA A 244 17.69 2.68 21.72
N PHE A 245 16.94 3.26 22.65
CA PHE A 245 15.67 3.94 22.37
C PHE A 245 15.89 5.15 21.44
N ALA A 246 16.85 6.02 21.74
CA ALA A 246 17.16 7.19 20.90
C ALA A 246 17.65 6.78 19.50
N ALA A 247 18.53 5.78 19.41
CA ALA A 247 19.00 5.24 18.13
C ALA A 247 17.86 4.61 17.31
N SER A 248 16.96 3.86 17.98
CA SER A 248 15.80 3.24 17.33
C SER A 248 14.82 4.29 16.80
N LEU A 249 14.60 5.38 17.54
CA LEU A 249 13.82 6.54 17.06
C LEU A 249 14.49 7.20 15.85
N GLY A 250 15.82 7.36 15.88
CA GLY A 250 16.58 7.92 14.76
C GLY A 250 16.50 7.07 13.48
N VAL A 251 16.62 5.75 13.59
CA VAL A 251 16.47 4.83 12.44
C VAL A 251 15.05 4.88 11.90
N THR A 252 14.05 4.83 12.78
CA THR A 252 12.62 4.93 12.36
C THR A 252 12.38 6.26 11.63
N TYR A 253 12.92 7.37 12.13
CA TYR A 253 12.84 8.68 11.48
C TYR A 253 13.51 8.69 10.10
N LEU A 254 14.71 8.12 9.96
CA LEU A 254 15.45 8.08 8.70
C LEU A 254 14.76 7.22 7.65
N VAL A 255 14.27 6.03 8.02
CA VAL A 255 13.56 5.17 7.06
C VAL A 255 12.21 5.77 6.67
N GLN A 256 11.54 6.46 7.59
CA GLN A 256 10.37 7.25 7.24
C GLN A 256 10.70 8.45 6.35
N LYS A 257 11.88 9.05 6.48
CA LYS A 257 12.37 10.09 5.55
C LYS A 257 12.51 9.55 4.13
N SER A 258 12.95 8.30 3.97
CA SER A 258 12.95 7.61 2.67
C SER A 258 11.57 7.11 2.23
N TYR A 259 10.61 6.91 3.14
CA TYR A 259 9.25 6.46 2.79
C TYR A 259 8.26 7.57 2.48
N ALA A 260 8.46 8.78 3.01
CA ALA A 260 7.65 9.94 2.62
C ALA A 260 7.95 10.40 1.18
N TYR A 261 8.60 9.55 0.38
CA TYR A 261 8.29 9.36 -1.03
C TYR A 261 6.93 8.66 -1.24
N GLU A 262 5.91 8.91 -0.39
CA GLU A 262 4.56 9.04 -0.95
C GLU A 262 4.70 10.16 -1.97
N GLU A 263 4.75 9.71 -3.22
CA GLU A 263 5.27 10.42 -4.37
C GLU A 263 4.87 11.89 -4.30
N SER A 264 5.85 12.79 -4.12
CA SER A 264 5.63 14.20 -4.44
C SER A 264 5.24 14.26 -5.91
N HIS A 265 3.93 14.18 -6.17
CA HIS A 265 3.41 14.20 -7.51
C HIS A 265 3.57 15.64 -7.99
N SER A 266 4.33 15.78 -9.05
CA SER A 266 4.41 17.02 -9.80
C SER A 266 3.36 16.97 -10.89
N TYR A 267 2.64 18.08 -11.08
CA TYR A 267 1.66 18.24 -12.13
C TYR A 267 2.10 19.34 -13.05
N PHE A 268 2.13 19.07 -14.35
CA PHE A 268 2.42 20.09 -15.34
C PHE A 268 1.11 20.78 -15.78
N LEU A 269 0.97 22.06 -15.40
CA LEU A 269 -0.24 22.86 -15.63
C LEU A 269 -0.28 23.40 -17.07
N ALA A 270 -1.47 23.80 -17.54
CA ALA A 270 -1.68 24.36 -18.88
C ALA A 270 -0.90 25.65 -19.12
N ASN A 271 -0.69 26.45 -18.07
CA ASN A 271 0.14 27.65 -18.11
C ASN A 271 1.66 27.38 -17.99
N ARG A 272 2.09 26.12 -18.18
CA ARG A 272 3.50 25.68 -18.11
C ARG A 272 4.16 25.84 -16.74
N GLN A 273 3.38 25.98 -15.69
CA GLN A 273 3.87 25.91 -14.32
C GLN A 273 3.89 24.46 -13.83
N VAL A 274 4.73 24.18 -12.84
CA VAL A 274 4.79 22.86 -12.20
C VAL A 274 4.26 22.97 -10.80
N LEU A 275 3.18 22.26 -10.49
CA LEU A 275 2.71 22.11 -9.12
C LEU A 275 3.30 20.84 -8.51
N GLU A 276 4.20 21.00 -7.56
CA GLU A 276 4.68 19.92 -6.71
C GLU A 276 3.85 19.81 -5.43
N LYS A 277 3.26 18.64 -5.22
CA LYS A 277 2.51 18.32 -4.01
C LYS A 277 3.45 17.77 -2.94
N GLY A 278 3.43 18.37 -1.76
CA GLY A 278 4.21 17.96 -0.61
C GLY A 278 3.32 17.62 0.59
N TRP A 279 3.82 16.73 1.44
CA TRP A 279 3.14 16.34 2.67
C TRP A 279 3.80 17.00 3.90
N PRO A 280 3.04 17.37 4.96
CA PRO A 280 1.59 17.50 5.00
C PRO A 280 1.12 18.82 4.37
N GLY A 281 0.14 18.78 3.48
CA GLY A 281 -0.55 19.99 3.00
C GLY A 281 0.34 21.08 2.39
N LYS A 282 1.54 20.73 1.94
CA LYS A 282 2.45 21.67 1.27
C LYS A 282 2.21 21.62 -0.22
N LEU A 283 2.22 22.79 -0.84
CA LEU A 283 2.18 22.93 -2.29
C LEU A 283 3.30 23.86 -2.70
N THR A 284 3.99 23.50 -3.77
CA THR A 284 5.06 24.30 -4.33
C THR A 284 4.77 24.50 -5.81
N LEU A 285 4.54 25.75 -6.19
CA LEU A 285 4.35 26.14 -7.58
C LEU A 285 5.70 26.63 -8.11
N HIS A 286 6.23 25.94 -9.11
CA HIS A 286 7.44 26.33 -9.81
C HIS A 286 7.06 27.03 -11.12
N GLU A 287 7.59 28.22 -11.30
CA GLU A 287 7.54 29.05 -12.48
C GLU A 287 8.94 29.13 -13.08
N GLU A 288 9.07 29.62 -14.33
CA GLU A 288 10.34 29.65 -15.07
C GLU A 288 11.53 30.20 -14.25
N ASN A 289 11.31 31.27 -13.47
CA ASN A 289 12.34 31.93 -12.68
C ASN A 289 11.97 32.12 -11.20
N ARG A 290 10.86 31.53 -10.75
CA ARG A 290 10.33 31.79 -9.41
C ARG A 290 9.73 30.52 -8.81
N GLN A 291 9.80 30.43 -7.49
CA GLN A 291 9.16 29.36 -6.74
C GLN A 291 8.26 30.02 -5.69
N ARG A 292 6.99 29.66 -5.69
CA ARG A 292 6.02 30.09 -4.68
C ARG A 292 5.57 28.88 -3.88
N ARG A 293 5.52 29.02 -2.55
CA ARG A 293 5.19 27.93 -1.64
C ARG A 293 3.96 28.27 -0.83
N LEU A 294 3.08 27.28 -0.67
CA LEU A 294 1.91 27.33 0.17
C LEU A 294 1.98 26.21 1.21
N ASP A 295 1.74 26.56 2.46
CA ASP A 295 1.53 25.62 3.55
C ASP A 295 0.10 25.83 4.05
N THR A 296 -0.78 24.84 3.80
CA THR A 296 -2.19 24.93 4.18
C THR A 296 -2.42 24.89 5.68
N LYS A 297 -1.39 24.61 6.49
CA LYS A 297 -1.49 24.35 7.95
C LYS A 297 -2.43 23.18 8.29
N ARG A 298 -2.78 22.36 7.30
CA ARG A 298 -3.64 21.18 7.44
C ARG A 298 -2.84 19.94 7.10
N SER A 299 -3.21 18.82 7.74
CA SER A 299 -2.61 17.51 7.49
C SER A 299 -3.21 16.86 6.24
N PHE A 300 -3.13 17.54 5.10
CA PHE A 300 -3.63 17.01 3.84
C PHE A 300 -2.65 16.01 3.22
N MET A 301 -3.18 14.83 2.90
CA MET A 301 -2.57 13.85 2.01
C MET A 301 -3.18 14.03 0.62
N TRP A 302 -2.41 14.54 -0.33
CA TRP A 302 -2.95 14.93 -1.63
C TRP A 302 -3.25 13.71 -2.52
N ASN A 303 -4.41 13.73 -3.18
CA ASN A 303 -4.82 12.71 -4.14
C ASN A 303 -4.40 13.07 -5.58
N TRP A 304 -4.65 12.16 -6.52
CA TRP A 304 -4.23 12.33 -7.92
C TRP A 304 -5.05 13.33 -8.73
N ASN A 305 -6.31 13.58 -8.34
CA ASN A 305 -7.20 14.39 -9.17
C ASN A 305 -6.84 15.87 -9.07
N VAL A 306 -6.55 16.45 -10.23
CA VAL A 306 -6.26 17.87 -10.44
C VAL A 306 -7.14 18.34 -11.59
N PHE A 307 -7.91 19.39 -11.38
CA PHE A 307 -8.77 19.99 -12.39
C PHE A 307 -8.37 21.45 -12.59
N GLU A 308 -8.02 21.84 -13.81
CA GLU A 308 -7.54 23.19 -14.10
C GLU A 308 -8.58 24.01 -14.85
N THR A 309 -8.99 25.15 -14.31
CA THR A 309 -9.76 26.15 -15.04
C THR A 309 -8.92 27.43 -15.16
N PRO A 310 -9.26 28.38 -16.06
CA PRO A 310 -8.48 29.61 -16.17
C PRO A 310 -8.28 30.30 -14.81
N GLY A 311 -7.01 30.42 -14.39
CA GLY A 311 -6.58 31.03 -13.12
C GLY A 311 -6.83 30.20 -11.86
N LYS A 312 -7.45 29.01 -11.93
CA LYS A 312 -7.83 28.22 -10.75
C LYS A 312 -7.49 26.76 -10.91
N LEU A 313 -7.08 26.15 -9.81
CA LEU A 313 -6.80 24.74 -9.71
C LEU A 313 -7.66 24.10 -8.64
N PHE A 314 -8.30 22.98 -8.96
CA PHE A 314 -9.05 22.19 -8.01
C PHE A 314 -8.26 20.93 -7.69
N LEU A 315 -7.98 20.72 -6.41
CA LEU A 315 -7.17 19.63 -5.89
C LEU A 315 -8.03 18.79 -4.96
N THR A 316 -7.85 17.48 -4.99
CA THR A 316 -8.47 16.59 -3.99
C THR A 316 -7.42 16.13 -3.00
N ALA A 317 -7.79 16.01 -1.73
CA ALA A 317 -6.93 15.52 -0.67
C ALA A 317 -7.73 14.75 0.39
N CYS A 318 -7.07 13.90 1.16
CA CYS A 318 -7.59 13.37 2.41
C CYS A 318 -7.10 14.26 3.55
N ASP A 319 -8.02 14.84 4.31
CA ASP A 319 -7.70 15.49 5.58
C ASP A 319 -7.57 14.43 6.66
N VAL A 320 -6.33 14.22 7.10
CA VAL A 320 -6.01 13.15 8.03
C VAL A 320 -6.61 13.43 9.42
N GLN A 321 -6.88 14.70 9.77
CA GLN A 321 -7.38 15.06 11.11
C GLN A 321 -8.78 14.49 11.40
N ASP A 322 -9.68 14.55 10.42
CA ASP A 322 -11.06 14.09 10.55
C ASP A 322 -11.40 12.93 9.59
N ASN A 323 -10.40 12.42 8.87
CA ASN A 323 -10.53 11.35 7.89
C ASN A 323 -11.63 11.67 6.85
N SER A 324 -11.64 12.91 6.37
CA SER A 324 -12.53 13.36 5.31
C SER A 324 -11.76 13.53 3.99
N THR A 325 -12.44 13.32 2.87
CA THR A 325 -11.92 13.73 1.57
C THR A 325 -12.40 15.14 1.27
N VAL A 326 -11.48 16.01 0.90
CA VAL A 326 -11.72 17.42 0.64
C VAL A 326 -11.42 17.74 -0.82
N VAL A 327 -12.22 18.64 -1.37
CA VAL A 327 -11.93 19.34 -2.62
C VAL A 327 -11.50 20.75 -2.26
N ILE A 328 -10.29 21.11 -2.66
CA ILE A 328 -9.68 22.41 -2.44
C ILE A 328 -9.66 23.15 -3.77
N ARG A 329 -9.97 24.43 -3.75
CA ARG A 329 -9.75 25.36 -4.86
C ARG A 329 -8.58 26.25 -4.50
N LEU A 330 -7.62 26.35 -5.40
CA LEU A 330 -6.40 27.13 -5.32
C LEU A 330 -6.42 28.17 -6.44
N ASN A 331 -6.29 29.44 -6.10
CA ASN A 331 -6.07 30.50 -7.06
C ASN A 331 -4.59 30.51 -7.46
N LEU A 332 -4.29 30.43 -8.76
CA LEU A 332 -2.90 30.36 -9.23
C LEU A 332 -2.20 31.73 -9.16
N ASP A 333 -2.93 32.84 -9.11
CA ASP A 333 -2.35 34.18 -9.11
C ASP A 333 -1.74 34.56 -7.76
N ASP A 334 -2.39 34.20 -6.65
CA ASP A 334 -1.99 34.58 -5.29
C ASP A 334 -1.79 33.37 -4.34
N LEU A 335 -2.02 32.15 -4.82
CA LEU A 335 -2.05 30.92 -4.01
C LEU A 335 -3.06 30.95 -2.86
N ALA A 336 -4.04 31.86 -2.90
CA ALA A 336 -5.16 31.82 -1.98
C ALA A 336 -5.95 30.53 -2.23
N TRP A 337 -6.36 29.85 -1.16
CA TRP A 337 -7.08 28.61 -1.28
C TRP A 337 -8.26 28.53 -0.33
N ASP A 338 -9.27 27.78 -0.72
CA ASP A 338 -10.41 27.47 0.10
C ASP A 338 -10.91 26.04 -0.12
N THR A 339 -11.66 25.52 0.84
CA THR A 339 -12.38 24.25 0.68
C THR A 339 -13.66 24.50 -0.10
N VAL A 340 -13.84 23.77 -1.20
CA VAL A 340 -15.06 23.75 -2.02
C VAL A 340 -16.05 22.76 -1.43
N HIS A 341 -15.57 21.57 -1.07
CA HIS A 341 -16.39 20.51 -0.51
C HIS A 341 -15.59 19.63 0.45
N ARG A 342 -16.27 19.05 1.43
CA ARG A 342 -15.69 18.12 2.41
C ARG A 342 -16.69 16.99 2.65
N ILE A 343 -16.21 15.76 2.52
CA ILE A 343 -17.01 14.56 2.72
C ILE A 343 -16.29 13.56 3.63
N PRO A 344 -16.93 13.06 4.71
CA PRO A 344 -16.34 12.01 5.52
C PRO A 344 -16.06 10.75 4.68
N HIS A 345 -14.89 10.12 4.86
CA HIS A 345 -14.44 9.05 3.96
C HIS A 345 -15.35 7.81 3.95
N ASN A 346 -16.11 7.56 5.02
CA ASN A 346 -17.11 6.47 5.10
C ASN A 346 -18.29 6.66 4.15
N TYR A 347 -18.54 7.88 3.67
CA TYR A 347 -19.57 8.14 2.68
C TYR A 347 -19.12 7.83 1.25
N LEU A 348 -17.82 7.67 0.96
CA LEU A 348 -17.40 7.44 -0.42
C LEU A 348 -17.84 6.06 -0.94
N ALA A 349 -18.43 6.03 -2.13
CA ALA A 349 -18.81 4.78 -2.80
C ALA A 349 -17.62 4.08 -3.48
N SER A 350 -16.54 4.82 -3.74
CA SER A 350 -15.30 4.33 -4.35
C SER A 350 -14.06 4.77 -3.54
N ASN A 351 -12.89 4.24 -3.89
CA ASN A 351 -11.63 4.62 -3.26
C ASN A 351 -11.30 6.10 -3.54
N ALA A 352 -10.76 6.81 -2.53
CA ALA A 352 -10.51 8.26 -2.58
C ALA A 352 -9.68 8.75 -3.78
N PHE A 353 -8.88 7.88 -4.40
CA PHE A 353 -7.93 8.23 -5.45
C PHE A 353 -8.59 8.67 -6.77
N SER A 354 -9.83 8.28 -7.06
CA SER A 354 -10.50 8.61 -8.35
C SER A 354 -11.99 8.92 -8.21
N VAL A 355 -12.42 9.51 -7.09
CA VAL A 355 -13.86 9.69 -6.80
C VAL A 355 -14.49 10.83 -7.59
N PHE A 356 -13.77 11.95 -7.72
CA PHE A 356 -14.34 13.17 -8.29
C PHE A 356 -14.17 13.23 -9.80
N ARG A 357 -15.20 13.75 -10.44
CA ARG A 357 -15.22 14.04 -11.88
C ARG A 357 -15.64 15.48 -12.09
N GLN A 358 -15.01 16.17 -13.03
CA GLN A 358 -15.44 17.50 -13.46
C GLN A 358 -16.39 17.38 -14.65
N TYR A 359 -17.50 18.12 -14.55
CA TYR A 359 -18.45 18.40 -15.63
C TYR A 359 -18.73 19.91 -15.66
N TRP A 360 -18.27 20.59 -16.70
CA TRP A 360 -18.38 22.05 -16.82
C TRP A 360 -17.88 22.78 -15.56
N GLN A 361 -18.75 23.53 -14.89
CA GLN A 361 -18.49 24.25 -13.63
C GLN A 361 -18.85 23.43 -12.38
N ASN A 362 -19.23 22.17 -12.55
CA ASN A 362 -19.62 21.26 -11.49
C ASN A 362 -18.56 20.17 -11.24
N LEU A 363 -18.51 19.69 -10.02
CA LEU A 363 -17.87 18.44 -9.64
C LEU A 363 -18.95 17.42 -9.30
N VAL A 364 -18.80 16.21 -9.80
CA VAL A 364 -19.69 15.11 -9.47
C VAL A 364 -18.94 13.94 -8.89
N PHE A 365 -19.58 13.22 -7.98
CA PHE A 365 -19.07 11.98 -7.42
C PHE A 365 -20.19 11.13 -6.83
N LEU A 366 -19.87 9.87 -6.53
CA LEU A 366 -20.81 8.92 -5.93
C LEU A 366 -20.51 8.74 -4.44
N GLN A 367 -21.55 8.80 -3.63
CA GLN A 367 -21.50 8.52 -2.21
C GLN A 367 -22.56 7.47 -1.82
N ARG A 368 -22.32 6.82 -0.69
CA ARG A 368 -23.26 5.96 0.00
C ARG A 368 -24.33 6.82 0.66
N SER A 369 -25.55 6.30 0.79
CA SER A 369 -26.54 6.99 1.59
C SER A 369 -26.08 7.14 3.03
N ARG A 370 -26.63 8.16 3.68
CA ARG A 370 -26.38 8.42 5.10
C ARG A 370 -26.66 7.20 5.97
N GLU A 371 -27.76 6.47 5.72
CA GLU A 371 -28.11 5.29 6.51
C GLU A 371 -27.03 4.20 6.39
N GLU A 372 -26.43 4.04 5.21
CA GLU A 372 -25.38 3.04 4.98
C GLU A 372 -24.02 3.49 5.55
N ALA A 373 -23.69 4.77 5.40
CA ALA A 373 -22.43 5.34 5.88
C ALA A 373 -22.34 5.42 7.41
N GLU A 374 -23.47 5.61 8.09
CA GLU A 374 -23.56 5.73 9.56
C GLU A 374 -23.88 4.39 10.26
N ALA A 375 -24.09 3.30 9.52
CA ALA A 375 -24.38 1.99 10.09
C ALA A 375 -23.20 1.47 10.95
N VAL A 376 -23.50 1.14 12.23
CA VAL A 376 -22.53 0.72 13.24
C VAL A 376 -21.68 -0.47 12.77
N GLY A 377 -20.37 -0.38 12.95
CA GLY A 377 -19.42 -1.46 12.66
C GLY A 377 -18.94 -1.57 11.20
N ARG A 378 -19.41 -0.70 10.30
CA ARG A 378 -18.91 -0.70 8.90
C ARG A 378 -17.61 0.07 8.76
N LYS A 379 -16.61 -0.59 8.15
CA LYS A 379 -15.36 0.04 7.71
C LYS A 379 -15.53 0.57 6.28
N PRO A 380 -14.80 1.63 5.87
CA PRO A 380 -14.86 2.19 4.51
C PRO A 380 -14.58 1.16 3.40
N ALA A 381 -13.81 0.11 3.69
CA ALA A 381 -13.47 -0.94 2.73
C ALA A 381 -14.52 -2.08 2.61
N VAL A 382 -15.61 -2.04 3.37
CA VAL A 382 -16.65 -3.09 3.30
C VAL A 382 -17.53 -2.87 2.06
N PRO A 383 -17.82 -3.91 1.26
CA PRO A 383 -18.67 -3.82 0.08
C PRO A 383 -20.04 -3.21 0.41
N MET A 384 -20.58 -2.40 -0.51
CA MET A 384 -21.93 -1.86 -0.39
C MET A 384 -22.93 -3.03 -0.45
N LYS A 385 -23.74 -3.17 0.61
CA LYS A 385 -24.72 -4.28 0.73
C LYS A 385 -26.14 -3.80 0.47
N ASN A 386 -26.44 -2.53 0.77
CA ASN A 386 -27.79 -1.96 0.68
C ASN A 386 -27.71 -0.69 -0.16
N VAL A 387 -28.33 -0.72 -1.33
CA VAL A 387 -27.84 0.08 -2.46
C VAL A 387 -28.76 1.27 -2.68
N ARG A 388 -28.64 2.21 -1.76
CA ARG A 388 -29.01 3.58 -2.05
C ARG A 388 -27.72 4.32 -2.35
N LEU A 389 -27.47 4.52 -3.63
CA LEU A 389 -26.33 5.27 -4.12
C LEU A 389 -26.77 6.71 -4.34
N GLU A 390 -25.93 7.66 -3.95
CA GLU A 390 -26.21 9.07 -4.07
C GLU A 390 -25.20 9.71 -5.02
N LEU A 391 -25.70 10.37 -6.06
CA LEU A 391 -24.90 11.26 -6.88
C LEU A 391 -24.90 12.64 -6.22
N VAL A 392 -23.71 13.16 -5.99
CA VAL A 392 -23.53 14.52 -5.47
C VAL A 392 -22.99 15.38 -6.60
N VAL A 393 -23.69 16.48 -6.88
CA VAL A 393 -23.30 17.49 -7.87
C VAL A 393 -22.98 18.77 -7.11
N ILE A 394 -21.74 19.24 -7.18
CA ILE A 394 -21.24 20.43 -6.49
C ILE A 394 -20.97 21.52 -7.52
N ASP A 395 -21.63 22.65 -7.39
CA ASP A 395 -21.27 23.86 -8.14
C ASP A 395 -19.97 24.45 -7.55
N MET A 396 -18.91 24.51 -8.35
CA MET A 396 -17.58 24.89 -7.88
C MET A 396 -17.45 26.38 -7.51
N ASN A 397 -18.39 27.22 -7.96
CA ASN A 397 -18.36 28.66 -7.72
C ASN A 397 -19.11 29.02 -6.43
N SER A 398 -20.35 28.56 -6.32
CA SER A 398 -21.25 28.78 -5.18
C SER A 398 -21.01 27.81 -4.02
N LYS A 399 -20.29 26.70 -4.25
CA LYS A 399 -20.04 25.59 -3.30
C LYS A 399 -21.31 24.88 -2.84
N LYS A 400 -22.45 25.12 -3.50
CA LYS A 400 -23.70 24.44 -3.20
C LYS A 400 -23.67 23.04 -3.81
N SER A 401 -24.19 22.06 -3.09
CA SER A 401 -24.32 20.69 -3.56
C SER A 401 -25.78 20.27 -3.71
N LYS A 402 -26.12 19.59 -4.81
CA LYS A 402 -27.35 18.85 -5.02
C LYS A 402 -27.05 17.36 -4.83
N ILE A 403 -27.90 16.66 -4.07
CA ILE A 403 -27.79 15.21 -3.86
C ILE A 403 -28.99 14.55 -4.55
N ILE A 404 -28.73 13.52 -5.34
CA ILE A 404 -29.76 12.74 -6.04
C ILE A 404 -29.58 11.29 -5.63
N SER A 405 -30.64 10.70 -5.06
CA SER A 405 -30.62 9.30 -4.62
C SER A 405 -31.12 8.38 -5.71
N TYR A 406 -30.45 7.24 -5.85
CA TYR A 406 -30.82 6.16 -6.76
C TYR A 406 -30.93 4.85 -6.00
N GLN A 407 -31.91 4.04 -6.41
CA GLN A 407 -32.06 2.68 -5.94
C GLN A 407 -31.71 1.73 -7.08
N ILE A 408 -30.63 0.96 -6.90
CA ILE A 408 -30.13 0.04 -7.93
C ILE A 408 -29.77 -1.32 -7.32
N PRO A 409 -29.60 -2.38 -8.12
CA PRO A 409 -29.04 -3.64 -7.64
C PRO A 409 -27.58 -3.46 -7.12
N PRO A 410 -27.11 -4.33 -6.21
CA PRO A 410 -25.76 -4.23 -5.66
C PRO A 410 -24.69 -4.50 -6.72
N PHE A 411 -23.68 -3.63 -6.76
CA PHE A 411 -22.47 -3.86 -7.53
C PHE A 411 -21.73 -5.10 -7.01
N PRO A 412 -21.16 -5.95 -7.89
CA PRO A 412 -20.33 -7.07 -7.47
C PRO A 412 -19.16 -6.58 -6.59
N ILE A 413 -18.89 -7.32 -5.51
CA ILE A 413 -17.97 -7.00 -4.40
C ILE A 413 -16.59 -6.47 -4.82
N ARG A 414 -16.10 -6.81 -6.02
CA ARG A 414 -14.75 -6.49 -6.47
C ARG A 414 -14.61 -5.18 -7.24
N TYR A 415 -15.71 -4.51 -7.60
CA TYR A 415 -15.65 -3.35 -8.50
C TYR A 415 -16.48 -2.19 -7.96
N TYR A 416 -15.80 -1.14 -7.47
CA TYR A 416 -16.44 0.10 -7.03
C TYR A 416 -17.16 0.78 -8.20
N PRO A 417 -18.33 1.40 -8.00
CA PRO A 417 -18.99 2.16 -9.06
C PRO A 417 -18.17 3.40 -9.41
N VAL A 418 -18.03 3.69 -10.69
CA VAL A 418 -17.31 4.85 -11.20
C VAL A 418 -18.20 5.59 -12.19
N ILE A 419 -18.29 6.91 -12.02
CA ILE A 419 -18.89 7.76 -13.06
C ILE A 419 -17.83 7.91 -14.16
N PHE A 420 -18.18 7.47 -15.36
CA PHE A 420 -17.26 7.52 -16.50
C PHE A 420 -17.72 8.48 -17.60
N ALA A 421 -18.98 8.91 -17.60
CA ALA A 421 -19.49 9.88 -18.56
C ALA A 421 -20.75 10.61 -18.08
N HIS A 422 -21.12 11.66 -18.80
CA HIS A 422 -22.34 12.43 -18.66
C HIS A 422 -22.82 12.87 -20.05
N ASP A 423 -24.11 13.13 -20.21
CA ASP A 423 -24.67 13.71 -21.43
C ASP A 423 -26.10 14.23 -21.20
N GLU A 424 -26.74 14.71 -22.26
CA GLU A 424 -28.12 15.18 -22.28
C GLU A 424 -28.92 14.53 -23.44
N ILE A 425 -30.13 14.09 -23.14
CA ILE A 425 -31.11 13.64 -24.15
C ILE A 425 -32.44 14.33 -23.88
N ASP A 426 -33.02 14.96 -24.90
CA ASP A 426 -34.31 15.66 -24.83
C ASP A 426 -34.39 16.69 -23.68
N GLY A 427 -33.31 17.42 -23.42
CA GLY A 427 -33.26 18.41 -22.34
C GLY A 427 -33.01 17.84 -20.95
N ARG A 428 -32.88 16.51 -20.80
CA ARG A 428 -32.68 15.82 -19.52
C ARG A 428 -31.24 15.37 -19.37
N GLN A 429 -30.60 15.77 -18.28
CA GLN A 429 -29.23 15.37 -17.98
C GLN A 429 -29.15 13.97 -17.39
N PHE A 430 -28.11 13.24 -17.75
CA PHE A 430 -27.79 11.96 -17.13
C PHE A 430 -26.30 11.72 -16.94
N TRP A 431 -25.98 10.76 -16.07
CA TRP A 431 -24.63 10.27 -15.80
C TRP A 431 -24.56 8.77 -16.05
N LEU A 432 -23.44 8.32 -16.60
CA LEU A 432 -23.17 6.90 -16.81
C LEU A 432 -22.25 6.39 -15.71
N VAL A 433 -22.72 5.36 -15.02
CA VAL A 433 -22.05 4.72 -13.89
C VAL A 433 -21.81 3.26 -14.20
N GLY A 434 -20.56 2.81 -14.04
CA GLY A 434 -20.19 1.43 -14.31
C GLY A 434 -18.76 1.12 -13.90
N ASN A 435 -18.37 -0.14 -14.06
CA ASN A 435 -16.99 -0.60 -13.93
C ASN A 435 -16.80 -1.89 -14.74
N GLN A 436 -15.58 -2.41 -14.84
CA GLN A 436 -15.31 -3.71 -15.47
C GLN A 436 -16.13 -4.83 -14.81
N LYS A 437 -16.68 -5.72 -15.63
CA LYS A 437 -17.49 -6.87 -15.19
C LYS A 437 -18.67 -6.45 -14.29
N ALA A 438 -19.27 -5.31 -14.59
CA ALA A 438 -20.47 -4.82 -13.91
C ALA A 438 -21.51 -4.34 -14.93
N ASN A 439 -22.75 -4.20 -14.48
CA ASN A 439 -23.79 -3.51 -15.23
C ASN A 439 -23.46 -2.02 -15.32
N ILE A 440 -23.88 -1.43 -16.42
CA ILE A 440 -23.80 0.00 -16.70
C ILE A 440 -25.16 0.58 -16.38
N TYR A 441 -25.17 1.59 -15.55
CA TYR A 441 -26.38 2.31 -15.19
C TYR A 441 -26.35 3.73 -15.78
N ARG A 442 -27.51 4.16 -16.25
CA ARG A 442 -27.81 5.56 -16.55
C ARG A 442 -28.58 6.17 -15.39
N PHE A 443 -28.03 7.21 -14.80
CA PHE A 443 -28.62 7.96 -13.70
C PHE A 443 -29.15 9.29 -14.23
N TRP A 444 -30.45 9.51 -14.12
CA TRP A 444 -31.12 10.72 -14.55
C TRP A 444 -31.18 11.77 -13.45
N GLU A 445 -31.16 13.05 -13.82
CA GLU A 445 -31.18 14.17 -12.85
C GLU A 445 -32.42 14.28 -11.95
N ASP A 446 -33.47 13.53 -12.27
CA ASP A 446 -34.71 13.40 -11.51
C ASP A 446 -34.70 12.21 -10.53
N GLY A 447 -33.61 11.45 -10.47
CA GLY A 447 -33.44 10.30 -9.58
C GLY A 447 -33.84 8.95 -10.18
N GLN A 448 -34.24 8.89 -11.46
CA GLN A 448 -34.44 7.61 -12.14
C GLN A 448 -33.10 6.95 -12.46
N ALA A 449 -33.02 5.63 -12.30
CA ALA A 449 -31.88 4.82 -12.72
C ALA A 449 -32.33 3.75 -13.70
N GLU A 450 -31.55 3.56 -14.76
CA GLU A 450 -31.84 2.60 -15.83
C GLU A 450 -30.63 1.70 -16.07
N ASP A 451 -30.87 0.39 -16.17
CA ASP A 451 -29.84 -0.59 -16.50
C ASP A 451 -29.66 -0.65 -18.02
N LEU A 452 -28.47 -0.26 -18.49
CA LEU A 452 -28.11 -0.28 -19.91
C LEU A 452 -27.45 -1.61 -20.34
N GLY A 453 -27.31 -2.55 -19.41
CA GLY A 453 -26.73 -3.87 -19.63
C GLY A 453 -25.30 -4.01 -19.12
N PHE A 454 -24.65 -5.09 -19.52
CA PHE A 454 -23.37 -5.53 -18.95
C PHE A 454 -22.19 -5.25 -19.88
N SER A 455 -21.03 -4.90 -19.32
CA SER A 455 -19.76 -4.91 -20.05
C SER A 455 -18.69 -5.72 -19.32
N GLN A 456 -17.99 -6.57 -20.08
CA GLN A 456 -16.92 -7.40 -19.53
C GLN A 456 -15.65 -6.60 -19.23
N LYS A 457 -15.44 -5.50 -19.97
CA LYS A 457 -14.30 -4.58 -19.81
C LYS A 457 -14.81 -3.20 -19.38
N VAL A 458 -13.90 -2.26 -19.15
CA VAL A 458 -14.27 -0.88 -18.77
C VAL A 458 -15.03 -0.24 -19.95
N PRO A 459 -16.27 0.24 -19.75
CA PRO A 459 -17.04 0.88 -20.81
C PRO A 459 -16.47 2.26 -21.15
N ALA A 460 -16.80 2.74 -22.34
CA ALA A 460 -16.41 4.05 -22.82
C ALA A 460 -17.60 4.81 -23.40
N TYR A 461 -17.57 6.14 -23.37
CA TYR A 461 -18.63 6.97 -23.95
C TYR A 461 -18.01 8.15 -24.71
N PHE A 462 -18.23 8.23 -26.01
CA PHE A 462 -17.62 9.25 -26.88
C PHE A 462 -18.58 9.61 -28.00
N GLY A 463 -18.66 10.89 -28.37
CA GLY A 463 -19.49 11.35 -29.49
C GLY A 463 -20.95 10.91 -29.37
N HIS A 464 -21.52 10.98 -28.16
CA HIS A 464 -22.88 10.52 -27.84
C HIS A 464 -23.13 9.01 -28.04
N LEU A 465 -22.07 8.20 -28.13
CA LEU A 465 -22.12 6.75 -28.31
C LEU A 465 -21.51 6.01 -27.11
N LEU A 466 -22.20 4.97 -26.65
CA LEU A 466 -21.77 4.05 -25.62
C LEU A 466 -21.07 2.84 -26.23
N PHE A 467 -19.85 2.59 -25.77
CA PHE A 467 -18.99 1.49 -26.18
C PHE A 467 -18.95 0.44 -25.08
N THR A 468 -19.46 -0.76 -25.37
CA THR A 468 -19.41 -1.90 -24.46
C THR A 468 -18.71 -3.07 -25.11
N SER A 469 -17.75 -3.66 -24.39
CA SER A 469 -16.98 -4.80 -24.91
C SER A 469 -17.42 -6.11 -24.27
N SER A 470 -17.48 -7.15 -25.12
CA SER A 470 -17.51 -8.56 -24.75
C SER A 470 -16.12 -9.18 -24.94
N ALA A 471 -15.99 -10.50 -24.76
CA ALA A 471 -14.75 -11.23 -25.03
C ALA A 471 -14.40 -11.26 -26.53
N LYS A 472 -15.37 -11.01 -27.41
CA LYS A 472 -15.23 -11.24 -28.86
C LYS A 472 -15.77 -10.11 -29.73
N SER A 473 -16.39 -9.09 -29.14
CA SER A 473 -16.99 -8.00 -29.89
C SER A 473 -17.00 -6.69 -29.12
N LEU A 474 -17.12 -5.60 -29.87
CA LEU A 474 -17.44 -4.27 -29.40
C LEU A 474 -18.82 -3.88 -29.91
N ALA A 475 -19.76 -3.66 -28.99
CA ALA A 475 -21.05 -3.08 -29.30
C ALA A 475 -20.97 -1.55 -29.14
N ILE A 476 -21.39 -0.84 -30.18
CA ILE A 476 -21.53 0.61 -30.23
C ILE A 476 -23.01 0.92 -30.18
N ARG A 477 -23.43 1.62 -29.12
CA ARG A 477 -24.84 1.89 -28.83
C ARG A 477 -25.12 3.38 -28.81
N ARG A 478 -26.23 3.79 -29.42
CA ARG A 478 -26.78 5.13 -29.23
C ARG A 478 -27.76 5.08 -28.08
N LEU A 479 -27.65 6.04 -27.16
CA LEU A 479 -28.59 6.18 -26.06
C LEU A 479 -29.81 6.96 -26.55
N LEU A 480 -31.00 6.42 -26.27
CA LEU A 480 -32.28 7.04 -26.61
C LEU A 480 -32.95 7.54 -25.32
N ALA A 481 -34.02 8.34 -25.43
CA ALA A 481 -34.78 8.80 -24.26
C ALA A 481 -35.20 7.64 -23.35
N ASN A 482 -35.58 6.50 -23.95
CA ASN A 482 -35.86 5.25 -23.27
C ASN A 482 -35.02 4.14 -23.91
N GLY A 483 -34.09 3.56 -23.16
CA GLY A 483 -33.22 2.48 -23.64
C GLY A 483 -32.01 2.92 -24.45
N SER A 484 -31.50 1.97 -25.23
CA SER A 484 -30.39 2.15 -26.16
C SER A 484 -30.61 1.30 -27.41
N GLU A 485 -30.09 1.74 -28.55
CA GLU A 485 -30.06 0.97 -29.79
C GLU A 485 -28.62 0.61 -30.17
N THR A 486 -28.38 -0.61 -30.63
CA THR A 486 -27.08 -0.97 -31.19
C THR A 486 -26.95 -0.38 -32.58
N VAL A 487 -26.02 0.56 -32.75
CA VAL A 487 -25.73 1.19 -34.05
C VAL A 487 -24.81 0.29 -34.88
N LYS A 488 -23.83 -0.34 -34.22
CA LYS A 488 -22.86 -1.21 -34.86
C LYS A 488 -22.30 -2.21 -33.86
N GLU A 489 -22.02 -3.41 -34.33
CA GLU A 489 -21.22 -4.39 -33.61
C GLU A 489 -19.99 -4.75 -34.46
N ILE A 490 -18.83 -4.82 -33.81
CA ILE A 490 -17.55 -5.07 -34.47
C ILE A 490 -16.89 -6.26 -33.78
N ASP A 491 -16.56 -7.30 -34.55
CA ASP A 491 -15.88 -8.49 -34.05
C ASP A 491 -14.43 -8.19 -33.68
N GLY A 492 -13.92 -8.84 -32.63
CA GLY A 492 -12.54 -8.71 -32.17
C GLY A 492 -12.45 -8.53 -30.65
N GLU A 493 -11.26 -8.75 -30.10
CA GLU A 493 -11.02 -8.53 -28.69
C GLU A 493 -10.63 -7.07 -28.43
N PHE A 494 -11.58 -6.26 -27.97
CA PHE A 494 -11.36 -4.83 -27.74
C PHE A 494 -10.89 -4.51 -26.33
N GLN A 495 -10.05 -3.49 -26.17
CA GLN A 495 -9.76 -2.86 -24.88
C GLN A 495 -9.53 -1.36 -25.07
N PHE A 496 -10.38 -0.55 -24.46
CA PHE A 496 -10.14 0.89 -24.33
C PHE A 496 -9.34 1.13 -23.04
N GLY A 497 -8.26 1.91 -23.14
CA GLY A 497 -7.32 2.15 -22.03
C GLY A 497 -8.03 2.68 -20.78
N GLY A 498 -7.75 2.08 -19.62
CA GLY A 498 -8.47 2.25 -18.37
C GLY A 498 -8.14 3.50 -17.55
N PHE A 499 -7.91 4.65 -18.18
CA PHE A 499 -7.67 5.90 -17.45
C PHE A 499 -8.51 7.03 -18.04
N PHE A 500 -9.81 7.03 -17.74
CA PHE A 500 -10.62 8.24 -17.82
C PHE A 500 -10.12 9.21 -16.74
N GLN A 501 -9.17 10.08 -17.11
CA GLN A 501 -8.66 11.10 -16.21
C GLN A 501 -9.69 12.21 -16.02
N SER A 502 -10.20 12.31 -14.79
CA SER A 502 -10.73 13.52 -14.11
C SER A 502 -11.92 14.27 -14.75
N ARG A 503 -12.00 14.47 -16.07
CA ARG A 503 -13.09 15.15 -16.77
C ARG A 503 -13.96 14.17 -17.52
N MET A 504 -15.27 14.36 -17.40
CA MET A 504 -16.25 13.55 -18.15
C MET A 504 -16.62 14.18 -19.49
N ASP A 505 -16.14 15.40 -19.76
CA ASP A 505 -16.27 16.01 -21.07
C ASP A 505 -15.36 15.27 -22.05
N THR A 506 -15.97 14.40 -22.83
CA THR A 506 -15.29 13.68 -23.92
C THR A 506 -15.17 14.57 -25.17
N GLY A 507 -15.74 15.78 -25.14
CA GLY A 507 -15.74 16.76 -26.21
C GLY A 507 -16.41 16.26 -27.49
N ASN A 508 -16.33 17.07 -28.54
CA ASN A 508 -16.63 16.65 -29.91
C ASN A 508 -15.45 15.82 -30.48
N ALA A 509 -15.02 14.78 -29.76
CA ALA A 509 -14.00 13.86 -30.26
C ALA A 509 -14.46 13.33 -31.63
N ARG A 510 -13.60 13.45 -32.65
CA ARG A 510 -13.90 12.94 -34.00
C ARG A 510 -13.50 11.47 -34.16
N GLU A 511 -12.60 11.02 -33.30
CA GLU A 511 -12.01 9.69 -33.34
C GLU A 511 -11.65 9.23 -31.93
N ILE A 512 -11.58 7.91 -31.75
CA ILE A 512 -11.11 7.28 -30.52
C ILE A 512 -10.09 6.20 -30.84
N TYR A 513 -9.20 5.94 -29.89
CA TYR A 513 -8.19 4.91 -30.02
C TYR A 513 -8.39 3.81 -29.00
N GLY A 514 -8.25 2.57 -29.46
CA GLY A 514 -8.38 1.38 -28.62
C GLY A 514 -7.39 0.31 -29.05
N LYS A 515 -7.39 -0.78 -28.29
CA LYS A 515 -6.65 -2.00 -28.64
C LYS A 515 -7.63 -3.01 -29.20
N ARG A 516 -7.24 -3.71 -30.27
CA ARG A 516 -7.98 -4.81 -30.88
C ARG A 516 -6.99 -5.87 -31.35
N ASP A 517 -7.13 -7.11 -30.87
CA ASP A 517 -6.35 -8.25 -31.38
C ASP A 517 -4.82 -7.98 -31.45
N LYS A 518 -4.26 -7.34 -30.40
CA LYS A 518 -2.84 -6.90 -30.31
C LYS A 518 -2.43 -5.80 -31.31
N ARG A 519 -3.39 -5.04 -31.82
CA ARG A 519 -3.21 -3.84 -32.64
C ARG A 519 -3.78 -2.63 -31.93
N ILE A 520 -3.24 -1.46 -32.22
CA ILE A 520 -3.85 -0.17 -31.93
C ILE A 520 -4.76 0.13 -33.11
N VAL A 521 -6.02 0.43 -32.82
CA VAL A 521 -7.01 0.78 -33.82
C VAL A 521 -7.57 2.16 -33.54
N ARG A 522 -7.83 2.90 -34.60
CA ARG A 522 -8.58 4.15 -34.61
C ARG A 522 -10.01 3.83 -35.02
N LEU A 523 -10.98 4.35 -34.31
CA LEU A 523 -12.38 4.35 -34.73
C LEU A 523 -12.81 5.78 -35.01
N ASP A 524 -13.19 6.06 -36.25
CA ASP A 524 -13.79 7.33 -36.64
C ASP A 524 -15.24 7.38 -36.14
N LEU A 525 -15.61 8.38 -35.34
CA LEU A 525 -16.93 8.42 -34.70
C LEU A 525 -18.06 8.81 -35.65
N ASN A 526 -17.76 9.46 -36.78
CA ASN A 526 -18.78 9.87 -37.75
C ASN A 526 -19.16 8.71 -38.67
N THR A 527 -18.18 7.95 -39.11
CA THR A 527 -18.36 6.85 -40.09
C THR A 527 -18.40 5.48 -39.41
N LEU A 528 -17.98 5.38 -38.15
CA LEU A 528 -17.76 4.14 -37.41
C LEU A 528 -16.81 3.18 -38.13
N THR A 529 -15.94 3.70 -39.00
CA THR A 529 -14.91 2.93 -39.69
C THR A 529 -13.69 2.77 -38.78
N MET A 530 -13.00 1.65 -38.95
CA MET A 530 -11.89 1.26 -38.09
C MET A 530 -10.62 1.13 -38.91
N ASP A 531 -9.61 1.88 -38.52
CA ASP A 531 -8.30 1.91 -39.16
C ASP A 531 -7.27 1.27 -38.24
N ASP A 532 -6.36 0.49 -38.83
CA ASP A 532 -5.21 -0.06 -38.11
C ASP A 532 -4.12 1.01 -38.02
N VAL A 533 -3.73 1.34 -36.79
CA VAL A 533 -2.78 2.42 -36.49
C VAL A 533 -1.38 1.86 -36.30
N GLY A 534 -1.26 0.67 -35.71
CA GLY A 534 0.03 0.08 -35.39
C GLY A 534 -0.04 -1.14 -34.45
N PRO A 535 1.10 -1.78 -34.17
CA PRO A 535 1.15 -2.90 -33.23
C PRO A 535 0.93 -2.44 -31.78
N GLU A 536 0.24 -3.25 -30.97
CA GLU A 536 0.12 -3.01 -29.54
C GLU A 536 1.41 -3.46 -28.82
N ARG A 537 2.32 -2.51 -28.61
CA ARG A 537 3.57 -2.65 -27.83
C ARG A 537 3.63 -1.72 -26.62
N GLY A 538 2.50 -1.46 -25.96
CA GLY A 538 2.43 -0.35 -25.02
C GLY A 538 1.05 0.00 -24.47
N GLN A 539 0.92 1.22 -23.95
CA GLN A 539 -0.30 1.71 -23.27
C GLN A 539 -0.85 2.98 -23.95
N ILE A 540 -2.18 3.03 -24.09
CA ILE A 540 -2.92 4.20 -24.58
C ILE A 540 -3.37 5.01 -23.37
N PHE A 541 -3.12 6.33 -23.41
CA PHE A 541 -3.55 7.31 -22.43
C PHE A 541 -4.56 8.24 -23.09
N PHE A 542 -5.67 8.50 -22.39
CA PHE A 542 -6.67 9.47 -22.82
C PHE A 542 -6.63 10.67 -21.87
N ILE A 543 -6.49 11.86 -22.44
CA ILE A 543 -6.45 13.13 -21.73
C ILE A 543 -7.58 14.01 -22.25
N SER A 544 -8.55 14.29 -21.39
CA SER A 544 -9.71 15.09 -21.76
C SER A 544 -9.34 16.57 -21.99
N PRO A 545 -9.98 17.25 -22.96
CA PRO A 545 -11.00 16.73 -23.89
C PRO A 545 -10.37 16.28 -25.21
N GLY A 546 -10.30 14.97 -25.45
CA GLY A 546 -10.08 14.40 -26.79
C GLY A 546 -8.64 14.09 -27.21
N ASP A 547 -7.63 14.30 -26.36
CA ASP A 547 -6.24 14.00 -26.72
C ASP A 547 -5.89 12.55 -26.36
N PHE A 548 -5.30 11.82 -27.30
CA PHE A 548 -4.87 10.44 -27.11
C PHE A 548 -3.35 10.34 -27.27
N PHE A 549 -2.70 9.72 -26.28
CA PHE A 549 -1.27 9.46 -26.32
C PHE A 549 -0.99 7.98 -26.25
N TYR A 550 0.12 7.57 -26.82
CA TYR A 550 0.58 6.20 -26.78
C TYR A 550 2.01 6.15 -26.25
N SER A 551 2.21 5.37 -25.19
CA SER A 551 3.55 5.04 -24.69
C SER A 551 3.91 3.66 -25.18
N GLU A 552 4.84 3.57 -26.11
CA GLU A 552 5.46 2.33 -26.58
C GLU A 552 6.62 1.93 -25.67
N HIS A 553 6.70 0.62 -25.42
CA HIS A 553 7.67 -0.04 -24.57
C HIS A 553 8.67 -0.80 -25.45
N GLU A 554 9.96 -0.79 -25.09
CA GLU A 554 11.02 -1.46 -25.83
C GLU A 554 10.82 -3.00 -25.81
N ALA A 555 10.46 -3.55 -24.66
CA ALA A 555 10.15 -4.96 -24.48
C ALA A 555 8.64 -5.15 -24.30
N TRP A 556 7.98 -5.82 -25.27
CA TRP A 556 6.56 -6.14 -25.19
C TRP A 556 6.26 -7.64 -25.43
N PRO A 557 5.48 -8.30 -24.56
CA PRO A 557 4.99 -7.80 -23.26
C PRO A 557 6.17 -7.52 -22.31
N PRO A 558 6.05 -6.59 -21.36
CA PRO A 558 7.12 -6.32 -20.40
C PRO A 558 7.44 -7.62 -19.67
N GLY A 559 8.65 -8.14 -19.86
CA GLY A 559 9.09 -9.35 -19.17
C GLY A 559 9.02 -9.11 -17.67
N HIS A 560 8.53 -10.09 -16.90
CA HIS A 560 8.58 -10.08 -15.44
C HIS A 560 10.05 -10.10 -14.97
N GLY A 561 10.74 -8.95 -15.03
CA GLY A 561 12.13 -8.83 -14.59
C GLY A 561 13.06 -7.97 -15.44
N ASN A 562 12.65 -7.45 -16.61
CA ASN A 562 13.49 -6.52 -17.37
C ASN A 562 12.78 -5.16 -17.50
N PRO A 563 13.23 -4.11 -16.80
CA PRO A 563 12.62 -2.78 -16.89
C PRO A 563 12.85 -2.21 -18.28
N ASP A 564 11.79 -1.77 -18.95
CA ASP A 564 11.87 -1.01 -20.20
C ASP A 564 12.84 0.16 -20.01
N LYS A 565 13.95 0.15 -20.76
CA LYS A 565 15.02 1.15 -20.63
C LYS A 565 14.68 2.48 -21.31
N TRP A 566 13.71 2.47 -22.21
CA TRP A 566 13.20 3.69 -22.82
C TRP A 566 11.75 3.53 -23.25
N ARG A 567 11.05 4.66 -23.29
CA ARG A 567 9.66 4.76 -23.76
C ARG A 567 9.58 5.75 -24.90
N LYS A 568 8.94 5.34 -26.01
CA LYS A 568 8.57 6.28 -27.07
C LYS A 568 7.15 6.76 -26.82
N ILE A 569 6.97 8.07 -26.82
CA ILE A 569 5.67 8.70 -26.64
C ILE A 569 5.21 9.23 -27.99
N TYR A 570 3.97 8.91 -28.34
CA TYR A 570 3.31 9.34 -29.56
C TYR A 570 2.02 10.07 -29.22
N HIS A 571 1.67 11.07 -30.02
CA HIS A 571 0.32 11.61 -30.10
C HIS A 571 -0.45 10.78 -31.14
N LEU A 572 -1.63 10.31 -30.77
CA LEU A 572 -2.52 9.58 -31.67
C LEU A 572 -3.50 10.58 -32.27
N GLN A 573 -3.33 10.88 -33.55
CA GLN A 573 -4.17 11.85 -34.25
C GLN A 573 -4.31 11.51 -35.74
N ASP A 574 -5.52 11.64 -36.27
CA ASP A 574 -5.88 11.42 -37.67
C ASP A 574 -5.44 10.03 -38.18
N GLY A 575 -5.60 9.01 -37.33
CA GLY A 575 -5.23 7.62 -37.61
C GLY A 575 -3.73 7.35 -37.63
N LYS A 576 -2.90 8.27 -37.11
CA LYS A 576 -1.44 8.16 -37.13
C LYS A 576 -0.84 8.22 -35.73
N MET A 577 0.30 7.54 -35.57
CA MET A 577 1.17 7.72 -34.41
C MET A 577 2.19 8.82 -34.72
N VAL A 578 1.96 10.03 -34.23
CA VAL A 578 2.88 11.16 -34.37
C VAL A 578 3.90 11.08 -33.24
N PHE A 579 5.15 10.76 -33.58
CA PHE A 579 6.22 10.67 -32.59
C PHE A 579 6.45 12.01 -31.90
N LEU A 580 6.43 12.02 -30.56
CA LEU A 580 6.68 13.22 -29.76
C LEU A 580 8.07 13.17 -29.13
N LYS A 581 8.40 12.08 -28.43
CA LYS A 581 9.64 11.98 -27.65
C LYS A 581 10.06 10.55 -27.42
N GLN A 582 11.37 10.32 -27.36
CA GLN A 582 11.96 9.14 -26.75
C GLN A 582 12.53 9.52 -25.39
N LEU A 583 12.13 8.79 -24.36
CA LEU A 583 12.62 8.96 -23.00
C LEU A 583 13.65 7.88 -22.71
N ASP A 584 14.92 8.27 -22.56
CA ASP A 584 15.99 7.35 -22.17
C ASP A 584 16.18 7.38 -20.64
N PHE A 585 15.93 6.24 -19.99
CA PHE A 585 16.18 6.06 -18.56
C PHE A 585 17.66 5.71 -18.36
N GLN A 586 18.35 6.46 -17.49
CA GLN A 586 19.78 6.23 -17.23
C GLN A 586 20.01 5.19 -16.12
N GLY A 587 18.98 4.84 -15.36
CA GLY A 587 19.04 3.90 -14.24
C GLY A 587 18.31 2.56 -14.48
N PRO A 588 18.56 1.56 -13.62
CA PRO A 588 17.85 0.27 -13.63
C PRO A 588 16.45 0.35 -13.01
N SER A 589 16.02 1.51 -12.49
CA SER A 589 14.74 1.68 -11.81
C SER A 589 13.63 2.02 -12.81
N PHE A 590 12.41 1.53 -12.52
CA PHE A 590 11.22 1.95 -13.27
C PHE A 590 11.01 3.44 -13.06
N GLY A 591 11.27 4.23 -14.10
CA GLY A 591 10.82 5.61 -14.08
C GLY A 591 9.31 5.64 -14.26
N HIS A 592 8.63 6.40 -13.41
CA HIS A 592 7.21 6.65 -13.57
C HIS A 592 7.01 7.75 -14.60
N VAL A 593 6.12 7.50 -15.57
CA VAL A 593 5.77 8.45 -16.63
C VAL A 593 4.31 8.81 -16.47
N TRP A 594 4.05 10.09 -16.29
CA TRP A 594 2.71 10.66 -16.34
C TRP A 594 2.62 11.53 -17.58
N ILE A 595 1.64 11.24 -18.42
CA ILE A 595 1.35 12.05 -19.61
C ILE A 595 0.20 12.98 -19.25
N GLU A 596 0.41 14.25 -19.50
CA GLU A 596 -0.49 15.37 -19.24
C GLU A 596 -0.70 16.12 -20.56
N LYS A 597 -1.78 16.91 -20.68
CA LYS A 597 -2.06 17.64 -21.93
C LYS A 597 -0.89 18.52 -22.36
N SER A 598 -0.27 19.15 -21.38
CA SER A 598 0.82 20.10 -21.59
C SER A 598 2.18 19.43 -21.77
N GLY A 599 2.34 18.14 -21.47
CA GLY A 599 3.67 17.52 -21.42
C GLY A 599 3.74 16.15 -20.76
N ILE A 600 4.97 15.75 -20.43
CA ILE A 600 5.30 14.51 -19.72
C ILE A 600 6.02 14.86 -18.43
N THR A 601 5.54 14.31 -17.33
CA THR A 601 6.29 14.26 -16.07
C THR A 601 6.97 12.90 -15.96
N LEU A 602 8.29 12.91 -15.78
CA LEU A 602 9.16 11.76 -15.63
C LEU A 602 9.76 11.77 -14.23
N ARG A 603 9.61 10.69 -13.46
CA ARG A 603 10.32 10.54 -12.18
C ARG A 603 11.26 9.36 -12.21
N GLU A 604 12.54 9.62 -11.96
CA GLU A 604 13.60 8.60 -11.94
C GLU A 604 14.57 8.90 -10.80
N ASN A 605 14.81 7.92 -9.92
CA ASN A 605 15.75 8.03 -8.78
C ASN A 605 15.50 9.28 -7.90
N GLY A 606 14.24 9.64 -7.68
CA GLY A 606 13.84 10.80 -6.90
C GLY A 606 13.97 12.16 -7.61
N MET A 607 14.52 12.19 -8.82
CA MET A 607 14.51 13.37 -9.68
C MET A 607 13.23 13.40 -10.52
N THR A 608 12.58 14.55 -10.56
CA THR A 608 11.47 14.81 -11.48
C THR A 608 11.99 15.63 -12.66
N ARG A 609 11.77 15.15 -13.88
CA ARG A 609 12.02 15.86 -15.14
C ARG A 609 10.68 16.09 -15.82
N ILE A 610 10.51 17.25 -16.43
CA ILE A 610 9.26 17.64 -17.09
C ILE A 610 9.59 18.06 -18.51
N PHE A 611 8.84 17.54 -19.46
CA PHE A 611 8.97 17.82 -20.89
C PHE A 611 7.67 18.43 -21.38
N ALA A 612 7.71 19.67 -21.86
CA ALA A 612 6.52 20.32 -22.40
C ALA A 612 6.21 19.84 -23.83
N PHE A 613 4.94 19.93 -24.23
CA PHE A 613 4.48 19.74 -25.59
C PHE A 613 3.98 21.09 -26.19
N PRO A 614 4.49 21.52 -27.36
CA PRO A 614 5.72 21.04 -27.98
C PRO A 614 6.96 21.39 -27.14
N ASP A 615 8.03 20.62 -27.27
CA ASP A 615 9.30 20.85 -26.56
C ASP A 615 9.97 22.10 -27.16
N LEU A 616 9.87 23.24 -26.47
CA LEU A 616 10.43 24.51 -26.94
C LEU A 616 11.96 24.50 -27.02
N GLY A 617 12.64 23.71 -26.19
CA GLY A 617 14.10 23.55 -26.28
C GLY A 617 14.47 22.85 -27.59
N GLU A 618 13.69 21.85 -27.98
CA GLU A 618 13.83 21.16 -29.25
C GLU A 618 13.44 22.02 -30.45
N LEU A 619 12.37 22.83 -30.35
CA LEU A 619 12.00 23.79 -31.39
C LEU A 619 13.08 24.86 -31.58
N ARG A 620 13.61 25.44 -30.49
CA ARG A 620 14.74 26.38 -30.52
C ARG A 620 15.99 25.78 -31.14
N PHE A 621 16.35 24.56 -30.72
CA PHE A 621 17.50 23.85 -31.29
C PHE A 621 17.34 23.62 -32.80
N LYS A 622 16.10 23.40 -33.27
CA LYS A 622 15.78 23.22 -34.68
C LYS A 622 15.53 24.54 -35.44
N GLY A 623 15.57 25.70 -34.78
CA GLY A 623 15.27 26.99 -35.40
C GLY A 623 13.82 27.14 -35.88
N LEU A 624 12.89 26.53 -35.14
CA LEU A 624 11.46 26.46 -35.46
C LEU A 624 10.59 27.25 -34.47
N ASP A 625 11.18 28.04 -33.57
CA ASP A 625 10.48 28.82 -32.54
C ASP A 625 10.11 30.25 -32.96
#